data_AF-A0A2E8F2D6-F1
#
_entry.id   AF-A0A2E8F2D6-F1
#
_cell.length_a   1.000
_cell.length_b   1.000
_cell.length_c   1.000
_cell.angle_alpha   90.00
_cell.angle_beta   90.00
_cell.angle_gamma   90.00
#
_symmetry.space_group_name_H-M   'P 1'
#
loop_
_entity.id
_entity.type
_entity.pdbx_description
1 polymer ?
#
loop_
_entity_poly.entity_id
_entity_poly.type
_entity_poly.pdbx_seq_one_letter_code
_entity_poly.pdbx_strand_id
1 'polypeptide(L)'
;MDYAVFKSGGKQYRVKPGDTLDVEKLSVDVDSIAEFGEVLAISNDGEVTFGSPTIEGARVLARVDSHYKDKKLMVFKYKAKTRYRRKRGHRQTYTRVVIQDIQAEPPAPPRRRRTRAAAAATEEQEST
;
A
#
# COMPACT_ATOMS: atom_id res chain seq x y z
N MET A 1 -10.54 15.59 8.01
CA MET A 1 -11.14 14.30 7.59
C MET A 1 -10.07 13.56 6.84
N ASP A 2 -9.39 12.69 7.56
CA ASP A 2 -8.09 12.21 7.12
C ASP A 2 -8.25 11.02 6.20
N TYR A 3 -7.51 11.03 5.11
CA TYR A 3 -7.56 9.95 4.13
C TYR A 3 -6.21 9.77 3.47
N ALA A 4 -5.92 8.53 3.10
CA ALA A 4 -4.77 8.18 2.29
C ALA A 4 -5.23 7.68 0.92
N VAL A 5 -4.40 7.93 -0.09
CA VAL A 5 -4.49 7.26 -1.38
C VAL A 5 -3.26 6.38 -1.51
N PHE A 6 -3.47 5.06 -1.52
CA PHE A 6 -2.39 4.09 -1.69
C PHE A 6 -2.64 3.19 -2.89
N LYS A 7 -1.56 2.59 -3.40
CA LYS A 7 -1.58 1.70 -4.54
C LYS A 7 -1.42 0.25 -4.08
N SER A 8 -2.28 -0.62 -4.60
CA SER A 8 -2.22 -2.06 -4.38
C SER A 8 -2.76 -2.80 -5.61
N GLY A 9 -2.05 -3.84 -6.06
CA GLY A 9 -2.45 -4.62 -7.24
C GLY A 9 -2.59 -3.79 -8.52
N GLY A 10 -1.78 -2.72 -8.66
CA GLY A 10 -1.87 -1.80 -9.79
C GLY A 10 -3.06 -0.84 -9.79
N LYS A 11 -3.92 -0.86 -8.76
CA LYS A 11 -5.05 0.06 -8.58
C LYS A 11 -4.79 1.02 -7.42
N GLN A 12 -5.44 2.18 -7.46
CA GLN A 12 -5.37 3.17 -6.39
C GLN A 12 -6.67 3.15 -5.60
N TYR A 13 -6.55 3.20 -4.27
CA TYR A 13 -7.70 3.22 -3.35
C TYR A 13 -7.59 4.43 -2.44
N ARG A 14 -8.72 5.14 -2.28
CA ARG A 14 -8.87 6.19 -1.27
C ARG A 14 -9.48 5.56 -0.04
N VAL A 15 -8.83 5.73 1.11
CA VAL A 15 -9.25 5.10 2.36
C VAL A 15 -9.17 6.03 3.55
N LYS A 16 -10.00 5.74 4.54
CA LYS A 16 -9.96 6.29 5.89
C LYS A 16 -9.69 5.18 6.91
N PRO A 17 -9.20 5.52 8.12
CA PRO A 17 -9.14 4.56 9.21
C PRO A 17 -10.53 3.97 9.50
N GLY A 18 -10.62 2.66 9.62
CA GLY A 18 -11.87 1.91 9.81
C GLY A 18 -12.59 1.48 8.53
N ASP A 19 -12.15 1.92 7.34
CA ASP A 19 -12.78 1.49 6.09
C ASP A 19 -12.46 0.01 5.78
N THR A 20 -13.45 -0.70 5.24
CA THR A 20 -13.29 -2.05 4.71
C THR A 20 -13.15 -1.99 3.20
N LEU A 21 -12.10 -2.61 2.64
CA LEU A 21 -11.90 -2.67 1.20
C LEU A 21 -11.53 -4.07 0.70
N ASP A 22 -11.84 -4.32 -0.57
CA ASP A 22 -11.51 -5.56 -1.26
C ASP A 22 -10.32 -5.31 -2.19
N VAL A 23 -9.14 -5.79 -1.80
CA VAL A 23 -7.90 -5.72 -2.59
C VAL A 23 -7.66 -7.02 -3.36
N GLU A 24 -6.72 -6.98 -4.30
CA GLU A 24 -6.23 -8.19 -4.97
C GLU A 24 -5.74 -9.25 -3.96
N LYS A 25 -5.62 -10.49 -4.42
CA LYS A 25 -5.23 -11.60 -3.54
C LYS A 25 -3.83 -11.33 -2.96
N LEU A 26 -3.74 -11.27 -1.63
CA LEU A 26 -2.49 -11.20 -0.89
C LEU A 26 -2.13 -12.59 -0.36
N SER A 27 -0.82 -12.86 -0.22
CA SER A 27 -0.28 -14.09 0.37
C SER A 27 0.04 -13.91 1.85
N VAL A 28 -0.90 -13.34 2.60
CA VAL A 28 -0.78 -13.09 4.04
C VAL A 28 -1.96 -13.77 4.71
N ASP A 29 -1.77 -14.33 5.90
CA ASP A 29 -2.80 -15.09 6.61
C ASP A 29 -3.95 -14.20 7.10
N VAL A 30 -5.09 -14.82 7.40
CA VAL A 30 -6.23 -14.12 8.01
C VAL A 30 -5.83 -13.63 9.41
N ASP A 31 -6.35 -12.47 9.82
CA ASP A 31 -6.06 -11.74 11.07
C ASP A 31 -4.63 -11.15 11.18
N SER A 32 -3.79 -11.32 10.15
CA SER A 32 -2.49 -10.67 10.08
C SER A 32 -2.59 -9.18 9.69
N ILE A 33 -1.53 -8.43 9.96
CA ILE A 33 -1.37 -7.04 9.53
C ILE A 33 -0.63 -7.01 8.20
N ALA A 34 -1.26 -6.43 7.18
CA ALA A 34 -0.67 -6.11 5.90
C ALA A 34 -0.25 -4.64 5.88
N GLU A 35 1.02 -4.38 5.57
CA GLU A 35 1.55 -3.03 5.41
C GLU A 35 1.61 -2.64 3.93
N PHE A 36 1.07 -1.47 3.58
CA PHE A 36 1.18 -0.89 2.24
C PHE A 36 2.06 0.36 2.28
N GLY A 37 3.26 0.27 1.70
CA GLY A 37 4.21 1.39 1.62
C GLY A 37 4.05 2.29 0.39
N GLU A 38 3.30 1.87 -0.64
CA GLU A 38 3.06 2.70 -1.84
C GLU A 38 1.93 3.71 -1.60
N VAL A 39 2.19 4.73 -0.78
CA VAL A 39 1.25 5.82 -0.51
C VAL A 39 1.55 7.02 -1.42
N LEU A 40 0.53 7.47 -2.14
CA LEU A 40 0.63 8.54 -3.15
C LEU A 40 0.24 9.91 -2.57
N ALA A 41 -0.77 9.93 -1.71
CA ALA A 41 -1.26 11.16 -1.10
C ALA A 41 -1.79 10.89 0.30
N ILE A 42 -1.60 11.85 1.20
CA ILE A 42 -2.18 11.85 2.54
C ILE A 42 -2.86 13.21 2.73
N SER A 43 -4.06 13.19 3.29
CA SER A 43 -4.73 14.40 3.76
C SER A 43 -4.82 14.36 5.27
N ASN A 44 -4.25 15.37 5.93
CA ASN A 44 -4.37 15.60 7.37
C ASN A 44 -5.07 16.95 7.54
N ASP A 45 -6.25 16.95 8.16
CA ASP A 45 -6.97 18.18 8.54
C ASP A 45 -7.14 19.24 7.43
N GLY A 46 -7.25 18.78 6.18
CA GLY A 46 -7.50 19.63 5.00
C GLY A 46 -6.25 20.02 4.23
N GLU A 47 -5.05 19.82 4.79
CA GLU A 47 -3.80 19.89 4.04
C GLU A 47 -3.56 18.56 3.32
N VAL A 48 -3.28 18.62 2.02
CA VAL A 48 -3.04 17.42 1.19
C VAL A 48 -1.60 17.41 0.76
N THR A 49 -0.85 16.44 1.26
CA THR A 49 0.52 16.17 0.84
C THR A 49 0.49 15.18 -0.31
N PHE A 50 1.12 15.54 -1.43
CA PHE A 50 1.30 14.66 -2.58
C PHE A 50 2.75 14.18 -2.65
N GLY A 51 2.92 12.89 -2.92
CA GLY A 51 4.24 12.30 -3.17
C GLY A 51 4.75 12.60 -4.58
N SER A 52 6.06 12.50 -4.76
CA SER A 52 6.73 12.55 -6.08
C SER A 52 7.72 11.39 -6.19
N PRO A 53 7.34 10.15 -6.56
CA PRO A 53 6.02 9.59 -6.92
C PRO A 53 5.25 8.91 -5.76
N THR A 54 5.90 8.69 -4.62
CA THR A 54 5.32 8.19 -3.36
C THR A 54 5.80 9.07 -2.21
N ILE A 55 5.10 9.04 -1.07
CA ILE A 55 5.54 9.72 0.15
C ILE A 55 6.49 8.79 0.90
N GLU A 56 7.76 9.18 1.04
CA GLU A 56 8.74 8.41 1.81
C GLU A 56 8.35 8.37 3.29
N GLY A 57 8.38 7.18 3.91
CA GLY A 57 8.00 6.99 5.31
C GLY A 57 6.50 6.84 5.58
N ALA A 58 5.65 6.96 4.56
CA ALA A 58 4.23 6.73 4.69
C ALA A 58 3.87 5.24 4.58
N ARG A 59 2.99 4.76 5.46
CA ARG A 59 2.47 3.39 5.45
C ARG A 59 0.98 3.36 5.80
N VAL A 60 0.24 2.51 5.11
CA VAL A 60 -1.13 2.16 5.49
C VAL A 60 -1.12 0.77 6.11
N LEU A 61 -1.54 0.68 7.37
CA LEU A 61 -1.68 -0.57 8.10
C LEU A 61 -3.11 -1.08 7.94
N ALA A 62 -3.26 -2.30 7.45
CA ALA A 62 -4.56 -2.94 7.28
C ALA A 62 -4.56 -4.35 7.88
N ARG A 63 -5.63 -4.73 8.56
CA ARG A 63 -5.85 -6.10 9.00
C ARG A 63 -6.53 -6.90 7.90
N VAL A 64 -6.07 -8.13 7.66
CA VAL A 64 -6.71 -9.07 6.74
C VAL A 64 -7.90 -9.72 7.43
N ASP A 65 -9.12 -9.41 6.98
CA ASP A 65 -10.34 -9.99 7.55
C ASP A 65 -10.70 -11.34 6.91
N SER A 66 -10.60 -11.46 5.58
CA SER A 66 -10.86 -12.74 4.90
C SER A 66 -10.37 -12.79 3.47
N HIS A 67 -10.14 -14.00 2.95
CA HIS A 67 -9.98 -14.24 1.52
C HIS A 67 -11.24 -14.89 0.96
N TYR A 68 -11.77 -14.33 -0.12
CA TYR A 68 -12.99 -14.84 -0.73
C TYR A 68 -12.94 -14.81 -2.25
N LYS A 69 -13.84 -15.56 -2.87
CA LYS A 69 -14.03 -15.60 -4.32
C LYS A 69 -15.25 -14.76 -4.68
N ASP A 70 -15.09 -13.84 -5.60
CA ASP A 70 -16.16 -13.00 -6.09
C ASP A 70 -17.25 -13.83 -6.80
N LYS A 71 -18.37 -13.18 -7.10
CA LYS A 71 -19.45 -13.71 -7.92
C LYS A 71 -18.91 -14.27 -9.24
N LYS A 72 -19.51 -15.39 -9.66
CA LYS A 72 -19.11 -16.06 -10.91
C LYS A 72 -19.48 -15.19 -12.10
N LEU A 73 -18.48 -14.68 -12.81
CA LEU A 73 -18.65 -14.05 -14.10
C LEU A 73 -18.67 -15.15 -15.18
N MET A 74 -19.78 -15.24 -15.92
CA MET A 74 -19.90 -16.19 -17.03
C MET A 74 -19.49 -15.54 -18.34
N VAL A 75 -18.35 -15.95 -18.88
CA VAL A 75 -17.87 -15.53 -20.19
C VAL A 75 -18.42 -16.51 -21.23
N PHE A 76 -19.31 -16.02 -22.09
CA PHE A 76 -19.85 -16.78 -23.20
C PHE A 76 -19.29 -16.25 -24.52
N LYS A 77 -18.68 -17.14 -25.30
CA LYS A 77 -18.18 -16.84 -26.65
C LYS A 77 -19.02 -17.64 -27.66
N TYR A 78 -19.53 -16.97 -28.67
CA TYR A 78 -20.30 -17.56 -29.75
C TYR A 78 -19.81 -17.02 -31.09
N LYS A 79 -19.69 -17.89 -32.09
CA LYS A 79 -19.48 -17.49 -33.48
C LYS A 79 -20.54 -18.17 -34.35
N ALA A 80 -21.25 -17.37 -35.15
CA ALA A 80 -22.30 -17.87 -36.03
C ALA A 80 -21.73 -18.83 -37.09
N LYS A 81 -22.54 -19.82 -37.51
CA LYS A 81 -22.27 -20.75 -38.62
C LYS A 81 -20.98 -21.59 -38.52
N THR A 82 -20.26 -21.54 -37.40
CA THR A 82 -19.02 -22.30 -37.15
C THR A 82 -19.18 -23.35 -36.04
N ARG A 83 -20.41 -23.56 -35.54
CA ARG A 83 -20.73 -24.43 -34.39
C ARG A 83 -19.92 -24.07 -33.11
N TYR A 84 -19.30 -22.89 -33.07
CA TYR A 84 -18.47 -22.48 -31.95
C TYR A 84 -19.32 -21.79 -30.88
N ARG A 85 -19.49 -22.47 -29.75
CA ARG A 85 -20.07 -21.94 -28.51
C ARG A 85 -19.23 -22.40 -27.34
N ARG A 86 -18.73 -21.47 -26.52
CA ARG A 86 -17.92 -21.77 -25.33
C ARG A 86 -18.45 -20.95 -24.16
N LYS A 87 -18.76 -21.62 -23.06
CA LYS A 87 -19.17 -21.00 -21.80
C LYS A 87 -18.13 -21.33 -20.75
N ARG A 88 -17.46 -20.32 -20.20
CA ARG A 88 -16.47 -20.47 -19.13
C ARG A 88 -16.84 -19.57 -17.96
N GLY A 89 -16.74 -20.07 -16.75
CA GLY A 89 -16.85 -19.25 -15.55
C GLY A 89 -15.48 -18.72 -15.14
N HIS A 90 -15.43 -17.47 -14.68
CA HIS A 90 -14.31 -16.92 -13.93
C HIS A 90 -14.82 -16.47 -12.55
N ARG A 91 -14.06 -16.75 -11.51
CA ARG A 91 -14.28 -16.20 -10.16
C ARG A 91 -12.96 -15.60 -9.72
N GLN A 92 -12.92 -14.29 -9.61
CA GLN A 92 -11.74 -13.58 -9.13
C GLN A 92 -11.59 -13.81 -7.62
N THR A 93 -10.37 -14.00 -7.14
CA THR A 93 -10.09 -14.09 -5.70
C THR A 93 -9.67 -12.72 -5.20
N TYR A 94 -10.25 -12.29 -4.09
CA TYR A 94 -9.95 -11.03 -3.43
C TYR A 94 -9.64 -11.27 -1.95
N THR A 95 -8.99 -10.27 -1.35
CA THR A 95 -8.75 -10.20 0.08
C THR A 95 -9.51 -9.01 0.62
N ARG A 96 -10.36 -9.23 1.62
CA ARG A 96 -11.00 -8.17 2.37
C ARG A 96 -10.07 -7.71 3.46
N VAL A 97 -9.79 -6.42 3.51
CA VAL A 97 -8.93 -5.80 4.52
C VAL A 97 -9.66 -4.65 5.19
N VAL A 98 -9.38 -4.44 6.47
CA VAL A 98 -9.85 -3.30 7.26
C VAL A 98 -8.67 -2.41 7.56
N ILE A 99 -8.79 -1.13 7.21
CA ILE A 99 -7.73 -0.16 7.48
C ILE A 99 -7.71 0.14 8.98
N GLN A 100 -6.57 -0.07 9.63
CA GLN A 100 -6.37 0.26 11.03
C GLN A 100 -5.85 1.68 11.18
N ASP A 101 -4.74 1.99 10.53
CA ASP A 101 -4.02 3.24 10.75
C ASP A 101 -3.29 3.72 9.50
N ILE A 102 -3.07 5.03 9.44
CA ILE A 102 -2.32 5.71 8.38
C ILE A 102 -1.13 6.39 9.06
N GLN A 103 0.06 5.83 8.87
CA GLN A 103 1.28 6.38 9.44
C GLN A 103 1.98 7.26 8.40
N ALA A 104 2.32 8.48 8.82
CA ALA A 104 3.18 9.38 8.07
C ALA A 104 4.40 9.67 8.93
N GLU A 105 5.45 8.85 8.80
CA GLU A 105 6.72 9.18 9.44
C GLU A 105 7.44 10.21 8.56
N PRO A 106 7.86 11.37 9.11
CA PRO A 106 8.69 12.30 8.36
C PRO A 106 10.02 11.61 8.04
N PRO A 107 10.57 11.76 6.81
CA PRO A 107 11.80 11.11 6.45
C PRO A 107 12.91 11.52 7.41
N ALA A 108 13.54 10.53 8.06
CA ALA A 108 14.64 10.77 8.98
C ALA A 108 15.72 11.62 8.27
N PRO A 109 16.23 12.70 8.90
CA PRO A 109 17.21 13.56 8.26
C PRO A 109 18.43 12.71 7.85
N PRO A 110 19.02 12.95 6.66
CA PRO A 110 20.13 12.17 6.21
C PRO A 110 21.24 12.23 7.26
N ARG A 111 21.61 11.07 7.81
CA ARG A 111 22.74 10.96 8.73
C ARG A 111 23.96 11.49 7.99
N ARG A 112 24.35 12.74 8.28
CA ARG A 112 25.59 13.33 7.80
C ARG A 112 26.72 12.41 8.22
N ARG A 113 27.27 11.68 7.25
CA ARG A 113 28.44 10.83 7.45
C ARG A 113 29.56 11.75 7.93
N ARG A 114 29.93 11.70 9.21
CA ARG A 114 31.12 12.40 9.71
C ARG A 114 32.29 11.89 8.88
N THR A 115 32.90 12.76 8.09
CA THR A 115 34.16 12.46 7.41
C THR A 115 35.23 12.23 8.46
N ARG A 116 36.14 11.28 8.21
CA ARG A 116 37.23 10.90 9.13
C ARG A 116 38.11 12.08 9.56
N ALA A 117 38.09 13.18 8.78
CA ALA A 117 38.78 14.43 9.09
C ALA A 117 38.21 15.17 10.33
N ALA A 118 36.94 15.00 10.69
CA ALA A 118 36.34 15.63 11.86
C ALA A 118 36.59 14.87 13.18
N ALA A 119 36.97 13.58 13.10
CA ALA A 119 37.30 12.78 14.28
C ALA A 119 38.70 13.10 14.83
N ALA A 120 39.67 13.41 13.95
CA ALA A 120 41.03 13.76 14.35
C ALA A 120 41.12 15.13 15.07
N ALA A 121 40.24 16.08 14.74
CA ALA A 121 40.22 17.41 15.37
C ALA A 121 39.64 17.41 16.81
N THR A 122 38.99 16.32 17.24
CA THR A 122 38.44 16.22 18.60
C THR A 122 39.43 15.56 19.56
N GLU A 123 40.34 14.71 19.07
CA GLU A 123 41.41 14.11 19.88
C GLU A 123 42.52 15.11 20.25
N GLU A 124 42.77 16.14 19.43
CA GLU A 124 43.80 17.16 19.72
C GLU A 124 43.37 18.23 20.75
N GLN A 125 42.08 18.35 21.05
CA GLN A 125 41.56 19.32 22.03
C GLN A 125 41.39 18.76 23.45
N GLU A 126 41.50 17.43 23.62
CA GLU A 126 41.38 16.75 24.92
C GLU A 126 42.75 16.42 25.54
N SER A 127 43.85 16.74 24.85
CA SER A 127 45.23 16.53 25.30
C SER A 127 46.01 17.83 25.63
N THR A 128 45.31 18.93 25.91
CA THR A 128 45.90 20.18 26.46
C THR A 128 45.32 20.48 27.84
#